data_AF-A0A849SLG8-F1
#
_entry.id   AF-A0A849SLG8-F1
#
_cell.length_a   1.000
_cell.length_b   1.000
_cell.length_c   1.000
_cell.angle_alpha   90.00
_cell.angle_beta   90.00
_cell.angle_gamma   90.00
#
_symmetry.space_group_name_H-M   'P 1'
#
loop_
_entity.id
_entity.type
_entity.pdbx_description
1 polymer ?
#
loop_
_entity_poly.entity_id
_entity_poly.type
_entity_poly.pdbx_seq_one_letter_code
_entity_poly.pdbx_strand_id
1 'polypeptide(L)'
;MSEIKVPRLAESISEAVLVQWLQPDGATVAMDQPIATLETDKAAVELAAPGPGVLKHARAVGETVHVDDVIGRIEAGSGAMPATPPAPPTPAAAPVPAAPVTA
;
A
#
# COMPACT_ATOMS: atom_id res chain seq x y z
N MET A 1 -1.89 11.33 -2.23
CA MET A 1 -0.81 10.63 -2.94
C MET A 1 0.47 10.89 -2.18
N SER A 2 1.16 9.85 -1.74
CA SER A 2 2.47 9.98 -1.10
C SER A 2 3.52 9.55 -2.12
N GLU A 3 4.38 10.48 -2.51
CA GLU A 3 5.48 10.20 -3.43
C GLU A 3 6.63 9.58 -2.66
N ILE A 4 7.12 8.43 -3.15
CA ILE A 4 8.32 7.80 -2.62
C ILE A 4 9.47 8.36 -3.43
N LYS A 5 10.25 9.21 -2.77
CA LYS A 5 11.50 9.71 -3.30
C LYS A 5 12.67 9.10 -2.57
N VAL A 6 13.79 8.99 -3.27
CA VAL A 6 15.04 8.52 -2.68
C VAL A 6 15.49 9.56 -1.64
N PRO A 7 15.52 9.22 -0.33
CA PRO A 7 16.06 10.14 0.66
C PRO A 7 17.56 10.30 0.46
N ARG A 8 18.13 11.44 0.89
CA ARG A 8 19.58 11.64 0.91
C ARG A 8 20.21 10.63 1.87
N LEU A 9 20.80 9.58 1.31
CA LEU A 9 21.44 8.50 2.07
C LEU A 9 22.84 8.90 2.57
N ALA A 10 23.54 9.79 1.85
CA ALA A 10 24.81 10.36 2.30
C ALA A 10 25.00 11.78 1.75
N GLU A 11 25.69 12.63 2.51
CA GLU A 11 26.01 14.03 2.16
C GLU A 11 26.88 14.17 0.89
N SER A 12 27.39 13.07 0.32
CA SER A 12 28.24 13.05 -0.87
C SER A 12 27.84 12.03 -1.95
N ILE A 13 26.74 11.29 -1.79
CA ILE A 13 26.30 10.26 -2.76
C ILE A 13 24.92 10.67 -3.30
N SER A 14 24.85 10.93 -4.60
CA SER A 14 23.65 11.46 -5.28
C SER A 14 22.86 10.42 -6.08
N GLU A 15 23.29 9.16 -6.08
CA GLU A 15 22.72 8.09 -6.90
C GLU A 15 22.64 6.77 -6.14
N ALA A 16 21.59 5.99 -6.44
CA ALA A 16 21.34 4.66 -5.90
C ALA A 16 20.76 3.79 -7.02
N VAL A 17 20.91 2.47 -6.91
CA VAL A 17 20.33 1.50 -7.86
C VAL A 17 19.27 0.71 -7.13
N LEU A 18 18.08 0.63 -7.72
CA LEU A 18 17.03 -0.22 -7.20
C LEU A 18 17.38 -1.69 -7.48
N VAL A 19 17.80 -2.47 -6.49
CA VAL A 19 18.25 -3.86 -6.69
C VAL A 19 17.10 -4.84 -6.67
N GLN A 20 16.07 -4.59 -5.87
CA GLN A 20 14.83 -5.36 -5.92
C GLN A 20 13.63 -4.61 -5.34
N TRP A 21 12.45 -4.94 -5.86
CA TRP A 21 11.18 -4.64 -5.21
C TRP A 21 10.80 -5.82 -4.30
N LEU A 22 10.50 -5.55 -3.03
CA LEU A 22 9.95 -6.53 -2.08
C LEU A 22 8.43 -6.69 -2.23
N GLN A 23 7.79 -5.72 -2.88
CA GLN A 23 6.35 -5.64 -3.11
C GLN A 23 6.10 -5.36 -4.60
N PRO A 24 5.16 -6.05 -5.25
CA PRO A 24 4.86 -5.80 -6.66
C PRO A 24 4.05 -4.51 -6.90
N ASP A 25 4.00 -4.08 -8.17
CA ASP A 25 3.12 -3.00 -8.62
C ASP A 25 1.66 -3.29 -8.25
N GLY A 26 1.03 -2.35 -7.54
CA GLY A 26 -0.34 -2.49 -7.05
C GLY A 26 -0.48 -3.32 -5.78
N ALA A 27 0.62 -3.68 -5.10
CA ALA A 27 0.56 -4.39 -3.83
C ALA A 27 0.17 -3.48 -2.66
N THR A 28 -0.53 -4.07 -1.68
CA THR A 28 -0.88 -3.39 -0.44
C THR A 28 0.29 -3.46 0.55
N VAL A 29 0.85 -2.31 0.89
CA VAL A 29 1.97 -2.16 1.83
C VAL A 29 1.51 -1.46 3.11
N ALA A 30 2.15 -1.76 4.23
CA ALA A 30 1.86 -1.17 5.53
C ALA A 30 2.85 -0.05 5.86
N MET A 31 2.47 0.86 6.77
CA MET A 31 3.40 1.86 7.31
C MET A 31 4.61 1.17 7.96
N ASP A 32 5.81 1.71 7.72
CA ASP A 32 7.08 1.18 8.26
C ASP A 32 7.53 -0.16 7.65
N GLN A 33 6.87 -0.62 6.58
CA GLN A 33 7.18 -1.91 5.95
C GLN A 33 8.12 -1.73 4.74
N PRO A 34 9.18 -2.55 4.58
CA PRO A 34 10.14 -2.42 3.49
C PRO A 34 9.52 -2.81 2.13
N ILE A 35 9.47 -1.83 1.23
CA ILE A 35 8.87 -1.97 -0.11
C ILE A 35 9.91 -2.28 -1.19
N ALA A 36 11.14 -1.81 -1.01
CA ALA A 36 12.22 -1.94 -1.99
C ALA A 36 13.59 -1.94 -1.31
N THR A 37 14.58 -2.51 -1.98
CA THR A 37 15.98 -2.47 -1.57
C THR A 37 16.79 -1.71 -2.60
N LEU A 38 17.43 -0.63 -2.16
CA LEU A 38 18.33 0.19 -2.97
C LEU A 38 19.76 -0.13 -2.57
N GLU A 39 20.62 -0.37 -3.54
CA GLU A 39 22.05 -0.49 -3.33
C GLU A 39 22.74 0.79 -3.80
N THR A 40 23.61 1.28 -2.96
CA THR A 40 24.55 2.35 -3.28
C THR A 40 25.95 1.77 -3.31
N ASP A 41 26.89 2.49 -3.93
CA ASP A 41 28.31 2.13 -4.03
C ASP A 41 28.95 1.66 -2.70
N LYS A 42 28.42 2.13 -1.55
CA LYS A 42 28.92 1.77 -0.22
C LYS A 42 28.01 0.89 0.63
N ALA A 43 26.70 0.83 0.36
CA ALA A 43 25.75 0.14 1.22
C ALA A 43 24.40 -0.12 0.56
N ALA A 44 23.75 -1.22 0.93
CA ALA A 44 22.34 -1.45 0.66
C ALA A 44 21.47 -0.80 1.74
N VAL A 45 20.43 -0.09 1.32
CA VAL A 45 19.42 0.52 2.18
C VAL A 45 18.03 0.13 1.70
N GLU A 46 17.19 -0.25 2.65
CA GLU A 46 15.81 -0.63 2.39
C GLU A 46 14.91 0.60 2.49
N LEU A 47 14.04 0.78 1.51
CA LEU A 47 12.99 1.78 1.54
C LEU A 47 11.79 1.25 2.26
N ALA A 48 11.42 1.93 3.34
CA ALA A 48 10.17 1.70 4.05
C ALA A 48 9.04 2.57 3.49
N ALA A 49 7.82 2.04 3.51
CA ALA A 49 6.64 2.81 3.16
C ALA A 49 6.34 3.88 4.23
N PRO A 50 6.19 5.17 3.87
CA PRO A 50 5.80 6.25 4.78
C PRO A 50 4.37 6.13 5.34
N GLY A 51 3.57 5.18 4.85
CA GLY A 51 2.19 4.97 5.30
C GLY A 51 1.56 3.73 4.65
N PRO A 52 0.42 3.26 5.17
CA PRO A 52 -0.29 2.14 4.58
C PRO A 52 -0.96 2.56 3.27
N GLY A 53 -0.85 1.73 2.23
CA GLY A 53 -1.44 2.05 0.92
C GLY A 53 -1.09 1.07 -0.17
N VAL A 54 -1.40 1.43 -1.41
CA VAL A 54 -1.09 0.66 -2.60
C VAL A 54 0.19 1.21 -3.22
N LEU A 55 1.22 0.37 -3.33
CA LEU A 55 2.50 0.70 -3.95
C LEU A 55 2.35 0.74 -5.47
N LYS A 56 2.90 1.75 -6.12
CA LYS A 56 2.89 1.92 -7.58
C LYS A 56 4.29 2.26 -8.04
N HIS A 57 4.93 1.41 -8.83
CA HIS A 57 6.29 1.65 -9.28
C HIS A 57 6.25 2.67 -10.42
N ALA A 58 7.17 3.64 -10.36
CA ALA A 58 7.46 4.52 -11.48
C ALA A 58 8.71 4.05 -12.24
N ARG A 59 9.54 3.22 -11.59
CA ARG A 59 10.81 2.69 -12.10
C ARG A 59 10.92 1.17 -11.89
N ALA A 60 11.66 0.52 -12.77
CA ALA A 60 11.88 -0.92 -12.74
C ALA A 60 13.11 -1.32 -11.91
N VAL A 61 13.16 -2.57 -11.45
CA VAL A 61 14.35 -3.16 -10.82
C VAL A 61 15.56 -3.09 -11.76
N GLY A 62 16.71 -2.73 -11.20
CA GLY A 62 17.98 -2.53 -11.90
C GLY A 62 18.17 -1.11 -12.42
N GLU A 63 17.24 -0.20 -12.15
CA GLU A 63 17.32 1.17 -12.65
C GLU A 63 18.05 2.10 -11.67
N THR A 64 18.87 2.98 -12.23
CA THR A 64 19.61 4.01 -11.48
C THR A 64 18.70 5.20 -11.20
N VAL A 65 18.64 5.58 -9.93
CA VAL A 65 17.76 6.61 -9.39
C VAL A 65 18.60 7.64 -8.66
N HIS A 66 18.23 8.91 -8.79
CA HIS A 66 18.95 10.01 -8.14
C HIS A 66 18.30 10.37 -6.81
N VAL A 67 19.06 11.02 -5.94
CA VAL A 67 18.52 11.66 -4.74
C VAL A 67 17.39 12.62 -5.10
N ASP A 68 16.30 12.56 -4.33
CA ASP A 68 15.05 13.32 -4.56
C ASP A 68 14.25 12.86 -5.81
N ASP A 69 14.72 11.85 -6.55
CA ASP A 69 14.00 11.28 -7.70
C ASP A 69 12.83 10.40 -7.23
N VAL A 70 11.71 10.47 -7.94
CA VAL A 70 10.50 9.70 -7.64
C VAL A 70 10.62 8.32 -8.27
N ILE A 71 10.89 7.32 -7.43
CA ILE A 71 10.97 5.91 -7.81
C ILE A 71 9.59 5.23 -7.85
N GLY A 72 8.61 5.81 -7.17
CA GLY A 72 7.29 5.25 -7.05
C GLY A 72 6.36 6.14 -6.24
N ARG A 73 5.09 5.76 -6.20
CA ARG A 73 4.06 6.44 -5.42
C ARG A 73 3.29 5.42 -4.60
N ILE A 74 3.00 5.78 -3.36
CA ILE A 74 2.01 5.08 -2.54
C ILE A 74 0.71 5.85 -2.67
N GLU A 75 -0.27 5.19 -3.28
CA GLU A 75 -1.65 5.63 -3.20
C GLU A 75 -2.18 5.15 -1.85
N ALA A 76 -2.12 6.03 -0.84
CA ALA A 76 -2.82 5.85 0.43
C ALA A 76 -4.32 5.85 0.16
N GLY A 77 -4.82 4.70 -0.31
CA GLY A 77 -6.22 4.45 -0.54
C GLY A 77 -6.91 4.41 0.82
N SER A 78 -7.76 5.40 1.05
CA SER A 78 -8.89 5.23 1.97
C SER A 78 -9.62 3.95 1.56
N GLY A 79 -9.50 2.89 2.37
CA GLY A 79 -10.36 1.72 2.32
C GLY A 79 -10.38 0.94 1.02
N ALA A 80 -9.42 0.04 0.81
CA ALA A 80 -9.70 -1.19 0.08
C ALA A 80 -10.12 -2.25 1.10
N MET A 81 -11.36 -2.14 1.55
CA MET A 81 -12.14 -3.26 2.07
C MET A 81 -12.98 -3.81 0.90
N PRO A 82 -12.48 -4.74 0.06
CA PRO A 82 -13.37 -5.51 -0.79
C PRO A 82 -13.83 -6.76 -0.04
N ALA A 83 -14.80 -6.61 0.87
CA ALA A 83 -15.67 -7.69 1.35
C ALA A 83 -16.70 -7.08 2.32
N THR A 84 -17.86 -6.65 1.85
CA THR A 84 -18.94 -7.60 1.56
C THR A 84 -19.95 -6.94 0.62
N PRO A 85 -20.39 -7.60 -0.46
CA PRO A 85 -21.65 -7.26 -1.12
C PRO A 85 -22.76 -7.21 -0.06
N PRO A 86 -23.68 -6.23 -0.12
CA PRO A 86 -24.83 -6.22 0.78
C PRO A 86 -25.55 -7.55 0.63
N ALA A 87 -25.63 -8.31 1.72
CA ALA A 87 -26.53 -9.45 1.78
C ALA A 87 -27.92 -8.93 1.37
N PRO A 88 -28.59 -9.57 0.40
CA PRO A 88 -29.94 -9.16 0.02
C PRO A 88 -30.82 -9.22 1.27
N PRO A 89 -31.65 -8.20 1.55
CA PRO A 89 -32.63 -8.29 2.61
C PRO A 89 -33.57 -9.42 2.21
N THR A 90 -33.53 -10.54 2.94
CA THR A 90 -34.52 -11.60 2.79
C THR A 90 -35.91 -10.99 3.03
N PRO A 91 -36.79 -10.93 2.03
CA PRO A 91 -38.20 -10.68 2.26
C PRO A 91 -38.81 -12.03 2.59
N ALA A 92 -38.98 -12.33 3.88
CA ALA A 92 -39.72 -13.52 4.29
C ALA A 92 -40.54 -13.26 5.56
N ALA A 93 -41.84 -13.41 5.36
CA ALA A 93 -42.90 -13.67 6.34
C ALA A 93 -43.20 -12.52 7.32
N ALA A 94 -44.22 -11.70 7.07
CA ALA A 94 -45.65 -12.02 7.22
C ALA A 94 -46.05 -12.28 8.69
N PRO A 95 -47.21 -11.73 9.08
CA PRO A 95 -47.52 -11.30 10.44
C PRO A 95 -47.86 -12.49 11.33
N VAL A 96 -47.50 -12.41 12.62
CA VAL A 96 -48.18 -13.19 13.65
C VAL A 96 -49.46 -12.45 14.05
N PRO A 97 -50.65 -12.99 13.73
CA PRO A 97 -51.89 -12.46 14.25
C PRO A 97 -52.08 -12.95 15.70
N ALA A 98 -52.59 -12.03 16.50
CA ALA A 98 -53.53 -12.24 17.60
C ALA A 98 -53.24 -13.34 18.62
N ALA A 99 -52.91 -12.87 19.82
CA ALA A 99 -53.33 -13.49 21.08
C ALA A 99 -54.80 -13.95 21.02
N PRO A 100 -55.07 -15.12 21.59
CA PRO A 100 -55.99 -15.10 22.72
C PRO A 100 -55.50 -16.04 23.82
N VAL A 101 -55.35 -15.56 25.06
CA VAL A 101 -55.70 -16.29 26.29
C VAL A 101 -55.59 -15.39 27.53
N THR A 102 -56.76 -15.09 28.08
CA THR A 102 -57.14 -15.08 29.52
C THR A 102 -56.29 -14.29 30.54
N ALA A 103 -56.89 -13.23 31.08
CA ALA A 103 -57.12 -13.00 32.52
C ALA A 103 -57.97 -11.73 32.70
#